data_AF-A0A836U2S6-F1
#
_entry.id   AF-A0A836U2S6-F1
#
_cell.length_a   1.000
_cell.length_b   1.000
_cell.length_c   1.000
_cell.angle_alpha   90.00
_cell.angle_beta   90.00
_cell.angle_gamma   90.00
#
_symmetry.space_group_name_H-M   'P 1'
#
loop_
_entity.id
_entity.type
_entity.pdbx_description
1 polymer ?
#
loop_
_entity_poly.entity_id
_entity_poly.type
_entity_poly.pdbx_seq_one_letter_code
_entity_poly.pdbx_strand_id
1 'polypeptide(L)'
;MGHIDAHVHVWTDDLSTYPFAEGHDPEQAVPRTFFPEEILGHANPCGVDRVVLVQMSYYAADNRYMLKVMKDHPGVFAGIGIVDCTGPTPEA
;
A
#
# COMPACT_ATOMS: atom_id res chain seq x y z
N MET A 1 -22.35 10.95 5.48
CA MET A 1 -21.48 10.20 4.53
C MET A 1 -20.05 10.33 5.04
N GLY A 2 -19.24 9.28 4.91
CA GLY A 2 -17.86 9.25 5.41
C GLY A 2 -17.41 7.84 5.76
N HIS A 3 -17.75 6.86 4.92
CA HIS A 3 -17.33 5.48 5.13
C HIS A 3 -15.84 5.35 4.80
N ILE A 4 -15.13 4.63 5.66
CA ILE A 4 -13.71 4.36 5.52
C ILE A 4 -13.56 2.85 5.36
N ASP A 5 -12.89 2.43 4.30
CA ASP A 5 -12.33 1.07 4.26
C ASP A 5 -11.01 1.08 5.03
N ALA A 6 -10.96 0.37 6.15
CA ALA A 6 -9.85 0.43 7.07
C ALA A 6 -8.73 -0.57 6.77
N HIS A 7 -8.81 -1.35 5.69
CA HIS A 7 -7.81 -2.38 5.41
C HIS A 7 -7.68 -2.71 3.92
N VAL A 8 -6.76 -2.02 3.23
CA VAL A 8 -6.45 -2.30 1.82
C VAL A 8 -4.95 -2.28 1.58
N HIS A 9 -4.44 -3.07 0.65
CA HIS A 9 -3.02 -3.07 0.25
C HIS A 9 -2.85 -2.50 -1.16
N VAL A 10 -1.64 -2.01 -1.49
CA VAL A 10 -1.25 -1.61 -2.85
C VAL A 10 0.06 -2.28 -3.24
N TRP A 11 0.18 -2.69 -4.50
CA TRP A 11 1.44 -3.17 -5.08
C TRP A 11 1.50 -2.93 -6.59
N THR A 12 2.72 -2.86 -7.11
CA THR A 12 3.04 -2.55 -8.51
C THR A 12 3.99 -3.58 -9.11
N ASP A 13 4.01 -3.64 -10.43
CA ASP A 13 4.96 -4.39 -11.24
C ASP A 13 6.23 -3.57 -11.60
N ASP A 14 6.36 -2.32 -11.14
CA ASP A 14 7.63 -1.58 -11.16
C ASP A 14 8.58 -2.09 -10.06
N LEU A 15 9.07 -3.31 -10.27
CA LEU A 15 10.03 -3.99 -9.39
C LEU A 15 11.41 -3.32 -9.40
N SER A 16 11.66 -2.42 -10.34
CA SER A 16 12.92 -1.68 -10.44
C SER A 16 13.00 -0.56 -9.40
N THR A 17 11.88 0.15 -9.19
CA THR A 17 11.78 1.22 -8.20
C THR A 17 11.34 0.69 -6.84
N TYR A 18 10.40 -0.26 -6.84
CA TYR A 18 9.78 -0.85 -5.65
C TYR A 18 9.97 -2.38 -5.67
N PRO A 19 11.21 -2.86 -5.41
CA PRO A 19 11.49 -4.29 -5.41
C PRO A 19 10.73 -5.00 -4.30
N PHE A 20 10.35 -6.25 -4.53
CA PHE A 20 9.85 -7.11 -3.47
C PHE A 20 11.00 -7.48 -2.53
N ALA A 21 10.69 -7.57 -1.24
CA ALA A 21 11.62 -7.98 -0.21
C ALA A 21 12.01 -9.46 -0.37
N GLU A 22 13.12 -9.83 0.26
CA GLU A 22 13.61 -11.21 0.26
C GLU A 22 12.52 -12.19 0.73
N GLY A 23 12.40 -13.33 0.05
CA GLY A 23 11.40 -14.35 0.35
C GLY A 23 10.04 -14.14 -0.33
N HIS A 24 9.84 -13.04 -1.05
CA HIS A 24 8.65 -12.82 -1.88
C HIS A 24 8.95 -12.99 -3.37
N ASP A 25 8.13 -13.79 -4.06
CA ASP A 25 8.21 -14.03 -5.50
C ASP A 25 7.16 -13.19 -6.23
N PRO A 26 7.54 -12.20 -7.07
CA PRO A 26 6.61 -11.38 -7.83
C PRO A 26 5.66 -12.17 -8.74
N GLU A 27 6.07 -13.34 -9.24
CA GLU A 27 5.22 -14.18 -10.09
C GLU A 27 4.08 -14.84 -9.29
N GLN A 28 4.15 -14.84 -7.96
CA GLN A 28 3.09 -15.34 -7.08
C GLN A 28 2.08 -14.24 -6.69
N ALA A 29 2.32 -12.98 -7.05
CA ALA A 29 1.36 -11.91 -6.82
C ALA A 29 0.17 -12.08 -7.78
N VAL A 30 -0.99 -12.44 -7.23
CA VAL A 30 -2.25 -12.56 -7.97
C VAL A 30 -3.33 -11.70 -7.28
N PRO A 31 -3.81 -10.63 -7.92
CA PRO A 31 -3.37 -10.08 -9.20
C PRO A 31 -1.91 -9.58 -9.18
N ARG A 32 -1.31 -9.43 -10.38
CA ARG A 32 0.08 -8.98 -10.53
C ARG A 32 0.32 -7.58 -9.95
N THR A 33 -0.70 -6.73 -10.02
CA THR A 33 -0.71 -5.36 -9.50
C THR A 33 -2.01 -5.13 -8.75
N PHE A 34 -2.01 -4.15 -7.86
CA PHE A 34 -3.23 -3.57 -7.33
C PHE A 34 -2.99 -2.09 -7.03
N PHE A 35 -3.43 -1.26 -7.98
CA PHE A 35 -3.20 0.17 -8.01
C PHE A 35 -4.30 0.94 -7.25
N PRO A 36 -4.02 2.18 -6.79
CA PRO A 36 -5.02 3.01 -6.11
C PRO A 36 -6.29 3.22 -6.93
N GLU A 37 -6.20 3.30 -8.25
CA GLU A 37 -7.36 3.47 -9.13
C GLU A 37 -8.29 2.24 -9.11
N GLU A 38 -7.72 1.03 -8.96
CA GLU A 38 -8.50 -0.20 -8.84
C GLU A 38 -9.27 -0.22 -7.51
N ILE A 39 -8.61 0.18 -6.42
CA ILE A 39 -9.24 0.34 -5.10
C ILE A 39 -10.41 1.32 -5.18
N LEU A 40 -10.18 2.51 -5.74
CA LEU A 40 -11.20 3.55 -5.84
C LEU A 40 -12.34 3.16 -6.79
N GLY A 41 -12.05 2.37 -7.83
CA GLY A 41 -13.04 1.77 -8.72
C GLY A 41 -14.02 0.86 -7.98
N HIS A 42 -13.56 0.13 -6.95
CA HIS A 42 -14.41 -0.69 -6.09
C HIS A 42 -15.08 0.12 -4.97
N ALA A 43 -14.35 1.05 -4.34
CA ALA A 43 -14.79 1.77 -3.16
C ALA A 43 -15.90 2.81 -3.45
N ASN A 44 -15.74 3.59 -4.52
CA ASN A 44 -16.63 4.72 -4.82
C ASN A 44 -18.10 4.28 -5.07
N PRO A 45 -18.39 3.21 -5.83
CA PRO A 45 -19.77 2.72 -6.00
C PRO A 45 -20.44 2.30 -4.68
N CYS A 46 -19.65 1.92 -3.67
CA CYS A 46 -20.13 1.56 -2.33
C CYS A 46 -20.28 2.78 -1.40
N GLY A 47 -19.95 3.99 -1.86
CA GLY A 47 -19.97 5.21 -1.05
C GLY A 47 -18.84 5.28 -0.02
N VAL A 48 -17.75 4.55 -0.24
CA VAL A 48 -16.50 4.64 0.53
C VAL A 48 -15.60 5.67 -0.14
N ASP A 49 -15.28 6.75 0.59
CA ASP A 49 -14.56 7.92 0.05
C ASP A 49 -13.13 8.05 0.58
N ARG A 50 -12.77 7.24 1.59
CA ARG A 50 -11.46 7.23 2.23
C ARG A 50 -11.03 5.81 2.55
N VAL A 51 -9.73 5.56 2.49
CA VAL A 51 -9.16 4.22 2.64
C VAL A 51 -7.91 4.27 3.51
N VAL A 52 -7.73 3.28 4.38
CA VAL A 52 -6.49 3.05 5.12
C VAL A 52 -5.68 1.99 4.37
N LEU A 53 -4.53 2.41 3.84
CA LEU A 53 -3.57 1.50 3.25
C LEU A 53 -2.79 0.80 4.36
N VAL A 54 -2.79 -0.51 4.35
CA VAL A 54 -1.94 -1.34 5.20
C VAL A 54 -0.73 -1.74 4.37
N GLN A 55 0.46 -1.55 4.92
CA GLN A 55 1.70 -1.90 4.24
C GLN A 55 1.67 -3.35 3.76
N MET A 56 1.94 -3.55 2.47
CA MET A 56 1.92 -4.86 1.85
C MET A 56 3.16 -5.65 2.24
N SER A 57 2.99 -6.92 2.61
CA SER A 57 4.08 -7.78 3.07
C SER A 57 5.18 -7.95 2.03
N TYR A 58 4.84 -7.88 0.73
CA TYR A 58 5.80 -7.94 -0.37
C TYR A 58 6.95 -6.94 -0.23
N TYR A 59 6.74 -5.82 0.45
CA TYR A 59 7.75 -4.77 0.60
C TYR A 59 8.38 -4.74 2.00
N ALA A 60 7.96 -5.62 2.93
CA ALA A 60 8.40 -5.59 4.32
C ALA A 60 8.33 -4.16 4.92
N ALA A 61 9.44 -3.65 5.47
CA ALA A 61 9.53 -2.29 6.03
C ALA A 61 9.75 -1.18 4.99
N ASP A 62 9.84 -1.50 3.68
CA ASP A 62 9.93 -0.49 2.63
C ASP A 62 8.54 0.09 2.30
N ASN A 63 8.17 1.15 3.02
CA ASN A 63 6.88 1.81 2.86
C ASN A 63 6.83 2.77 1.66
N ARG A 64 7.89 2.89 0.84
CA ARG A 64 8.01 3.96 -0.16
C ARG A 64 6.87 3.96 -1.18
N TYR A 65 6.41 2.78 -1.62
CA TYR A 65 5.32 2.69 -2.60
C TYR A 65 3.99 3.17 -2.01
N MET A 66 3.61 2.67 -0.83
CA MET A 66 2.41 3.10 -0.12
C MET A 66 2.44 4.62 0.15
N LEU A 67 3.57 5.15 0.62
CA LEU A 67 3.74 6.58 0.87
C LEU A 67 3.65 7.42 -0.41
N LYS A 68 4.16 6.91 -1.54
CA LYS A 68 4.01 7.56 -2.85
C LYS A 68 2.53 7.63 -3.26
N VAL A 69 1.80 6.52 -3.13
CA VAL A 69 0.35 6.47 -3.43
C VAL A 69 -0.41 7.49 -2.57
N MET A 70 -0.13 7.55 -1.27
CA MET A 70 -0.75 8.54 -0.37
C MET A 70 -0.42 9.98 -0.77
N LYS A 71 0.83 10.25 -1.14
CA LYS A 71 1.28 11.57 -1.59
C LYS A 71 0.59 12.01 -2.88
N ASP A 72 0.33 11.09 -3.79
CA ASP A 72 -0.32 11.38 -5.08
C ASP A 72 -1.83 11.62 -4.95
N HIS A 73 -2.45 11.17 -3.84
CA HIS A 73 -3.89 11.23 -3.61
C HIS A 73 -4.23 11.93 -2.28
N PRO A 74 -3.98 13.25 -2.19
CA PRO A 74 -4.15 14.00 -0.95
C PRO A 74 -5.61 13.95 -0.46
N GLY A 75 -5.80 13.56 0.80
CA GLY A 75 -7.11 13.50 1.45
C GLY A 75 -7.89 12.20 1.22
N VAL A 76 -7.38 11.28 0.41
CA VAL A 76 -8.04 9.99 0.10
C VAL A 76 -7.52 8.88 1.01
N PHE A 77 -6.20 8.76 1.13
CA PHE A 77 -5.56 7.65 1.85
C PHE A 77 -4.93 8.08 3.19
N ALA A 78 -5.11 7.24 4.20
CA ALA A 78 -4.24 7.15 5.38
C ALA A 78 -3.43 5.84 5.31
N GLY A 79 -2.44 5.64 6.20
CA GLY A 79 -1.53 4.50 6.11
C GLY A 79 -1.19 3.86 7.46
N ILE A 80 -0.98 2.54 7.45
CA ILE A 80 -0.33 1.75 8.52
C ILE A 80 0.97 1.20 7.94
N GLY A 81 2.10 1.74 8.40
CA GLY A 81 3.43 1.33 7.96
C GLY A 81 4.03 0.19 8.80
N ILE A 82 5.02 -0.49 8.23
CA ILE A 82 5.90 -1.42 8.95
C ILE A 82 7.25 -0.73 9.15
N VAL A 83 7.77 -0.75 10.38
CA VAL A 83 9.13 -0.29 10.70
C VAL A 83 9.97 -1.46 11.18
N ASP A 84 11.29 -1.39 10.99
CA ASP A 84 12.20 -2.38 11.58
C ASP A 84 12.22 -2.22 13.10
N CYS A 85 11.62 -3.17 13.81
CA CYS A 85 11.56 -3.17 15.27
C CYS A 85 12.87 -3.60 15.94
N THR A 86 13.86 -4.03 15.17
CA THR A 86 15.21 -4.42 15.64
C THR A 86 16.25 -3.32 15.42
N GLY A 87 15.93 -2.32 14.59
CA GLY A 87 16.76 -1.16 14.32
C GLY A 87 16.93 -0.24 15.54
N PRO A 88 17.94 0.65 15.52
CA PRO A 88 18.22 1.55 16.64
C PRO A 88 17.14 2.62 16.83
N THR A 89 16.42 3.00 15.76
CA THR A 89 15.34 3.99 15.77
C THR A 89 14.26 3.65 14.73
N PRO A 90 12.99 4.06 14.90
CA PRO A 90 11.93 3.84 13.91
C PRO A 90 12.18 4.49 12.54
N GLU A 91 13.02 5.52 12.48
CA GLU A 91 13.40 6.25 11.27
C GLU A 91 14.65 5.68 10.57
N ALA A 92 15.34 4.72 11.20
CA ALA A 92 16.59 4.15 10.69
C ALA A 92 16.37 3.18 9.54
#